data_AF-A0A924LNW5-F1
#
_entry.id   AF-A0A924LNW5-F1
#
_cell.length_a   1.000
_cell.length_b   1.000
_cell.length_c   1.000
_cell.angle_alpha   90.00
_cell.angle_beta   90.00
_cell.angle_gamma   90.00
#
_symmetry.space_group_name_H-M   'P 1'
#
loop_
_entity.id
_entity.type
_entity.pdbx_description
1 polymer ?
#
loop_
_entity_poly.entity_id
_entity_poly.type
_entity_poly.pdbx_seq_one_letter_code
_entity_poly.pdbx_strand_id
1 'polypeptide(L)' 'RERFTARRGGSDPVDRLLRRLLGLEDKMRQYKDGARFVRGVVDRVAMPGFNAVWTSPETLPTPVEIADPDAWVRRVHG' A
#
# COMPACT_ATOMS: atom_id res chain seq x y z
N ARG A 1 -8.88 19.71 -33.11
CA ARG A 1 -8.63 18.25 -33.22
C ARG A 1 -7.18 18.06 -32.78
N GLU A 2 -6.80 17.40 -31.68
CA GLU A 2 -7.41 16.39 -30.83
C GLU A 2 -6.76 16.40 -29.42
N ARG A 3 -7.61 16.19 -28.41
CA ARG A 3 -7.51 15.36 -27.18
C ARG A 3 -6.28 15.50 -26.26
N PHE A 4 -6.44 16.08 -25.06
CA PHE A 4 -6.90 15.48 -23.79
C PHE A 4 -5.95 14.43 -23.17
N THR A 5 -5.54 14.75 -21.93
CA THR A 5 -5.10 13.88 -20.81
C THR A 5 -3.73 13.17 -20.88
N ALA A 6 -2.71 13.86 -20.36
CA ALA A 6 -1.58 13.22 -19.69
C ALA A 6 -1.23 13.99 -18.40
N ARG A 7 -2.13 13.98 -17.42
CA ARG A 7 -1.82 14.35 -16.02
C ARG A 7 -1.93 13.09 -15.18
N ARG A 8 -0.88 12.28 -15.15
CA ARG A 8 -0.72 11.22 -14.14
C ARG A 8 0.76 10.91 -13.95
N GLY A 9 1.50 11.90 -13.45
CA GLY A 9 2.93 11.81 -13.15
C GLY A 9 3.27 12.55 -11.86
N GLY A 10 2.32 12.61 -10.93
CA GLY A 10 2.60 13.06 -9.57
C GLY A 10 3.35 11.95 -8.86
N SER A 11 4.68 12.05 -8.85
CA SER A 11 5.56 11.28 -7.98
C SER A 11 5.16 11.60 -6.54
N ASP A 12 4.27 10.76 -6.02
CA ASP A 12 3.53 10.95 -4.78
C ASP A 12 4.50 10.90 -3.58
N PRO A 13 4.34 11.73 -2.54
CA PRO A 13 5.12 11.68 -1.29
C PRO A 13 5.26 10.26 -0.70
N VAL A 14 4.31 9.41 -1.03
CA VAL A 14 4.26 7.97 -0.80
C VAL A 14 5.41 7.20 -1.42
N ASP A 15 5.76 7.44 -2.68
CA ASP A 15 6.87 6.75 -3.37
C ASP A 15 8.21 7.10 -2.68
N ARG A 16 8.30 8.31 -2.14
CA ARG A 16 9.45 8.76 -1.35
C ARG A 16 9.49 8.13 0.04
N LEU A 17 8.34 7.91 0.68
CA LEU A 17 8.24 7.19 1.95
C LEU A 17 8.56 5.69 1.76
N LEU A 18 8.06 5.07 0.70
CA LEU A 18 8.37 3.68 0.31
C LEU A 18 9.86 3.49 0.03
N ARG A 19 10.49 4.39 -0.74
CA ARG A 19 11.94 4.36 -0.99
C ARG A 19 12.77 4.56 0.28
N ARG A 20 12.30 5.39 1.22
CA ARG A 20 12.97 5.61 2.51
C ARG A 20 12.82 4.42 3.46
N LEU A 21 11.72 3.66 3.34
CA LEU A 21 11.52 2.38 4.02
C LEU A 21 12.31 1.22 3.38
N LEU A 22 12.58 1.29 2.07
CA LEU A 22 13.40 0.32 1.32
C LEU A 22 14.92 0.58 1.42
N GLY A 23 15.34 1.72 1.99
CA GLY A 23 16.73 2.18 2.06
C GLY A 23 17.29 2.36 3.47
N LEU A 24 16.75 1.65 4.46
CA LEU A 24 17.30 1.65 5.83
C LEU A 24 17.81 0.25 6.18
N GLU A 25 19.14 0.13 6.04
CA GLU A 25 19.99 -0.82 6.73
C GLU A 25 19.60 -0.84 8.23
N ASP A 26 18.98 -1.92 8.73
CA ASP A 26 19.44 -2.63 9.96
C ASP A 26 18.62 -3.88 10.38
N LYS A 27 17.35 -4.12 9.98
CA LYS A 27 16.60 -5.31 10.50
C LYS A 27 15.79 -6.09 9.46
N MET A 28 16.52 -6.88 8.66
CA MET A 28 16.06 -7.75 7.56
C MET A 28 15.06 -8.88 7.91
N ARG A 29 14.54 -8.97 9.14
CA ARG A 29 13.56 -10.01 9.53
C ARG A 29 12.10 -9.51 9.52
N GLN A 30 11.88 -8.19 9.61
CA GLN A 30 10.55 -7.54 9.57
C GLN A 30 10.05 -7.22 8.14
N TYR A 31 10.86 -7.44 7.09
CA TYR A 31 10.51 -7.02 5.72
C TYR A 31 9.82 -8.08 4.85
N LYS A 32 9.84 -9.37 5.24
CA LYS A 32 9.12 -10.42 4.50
C LYS A 32 7.60 -10.26 4.56
N ASP A 33 7.11 -9.61 5.62
CA ASP A 33 5.68 -9.52 5.90
C ASP A 33 4.99 -8.42 5.08
N GLY A 34 5.67 -7.30 4.78
CA GLY A 34 5.10 -6.22 3.96
C GLY A 34 4.77 -6.64 2.52
N ALA A 35 5.66 -7.38 1.86
CA ALA A 35 5.41 -7.87 0.51
C ALA A 35 4.30 -8.94 0.47
N ARG A 36 4.21 -9.76 1.52
CA ARG A 36 3.11 -10.72 1.70
C ARG A 36 1.78 -10.00 1.92
N PHE A 37 1.79 -8.94 2.71
CA PHE A 37 0.62 -8.09 2.94
C PHE A 37 0.10 -7.48 1.65
N VAL A 38 0.95 -6.78 0.90
CA VAL A 38 0.52 -6.12 -0.34
C VAL A 38 -0.03 -7.14 -1.34
N ARG A 39 0.63 -8.29 -1.52
CA ARG A 39 0.09 -9.37 -2.37
C ARG A 39 -1.25 -9.88 -1.85
N GLY A 40 -1.34 -10.20 -0.57
CA GLY A 40 -2.55 -10.73 0.04
C GLY A 40 -3.75 -9.79 -0.12
N VAL A 41 -3.56 -8.49 0.06
CA VAL A 41 -4.61 -7.48 -0.14
C VAL A 41 -4.95 -7.34 -1.62
N VAL A 42 -3.96 -7.19 -2.49
CA VAL A 42 -4.19 -7.02 -3.94
C VAL A 42 -4.89 -8.25 -4.54
N ASP A 43 -4.60 -9.46 -4.09
CA ASP A 43 -5.28 -10.68 -4.54
C ASP A 43 -6.79 -10.67 -4.18
N ARG A 44 -7.19 -9.93 -3.13
CA ARG A 44 -8.57 -9.89 -2.62
C ARG A 44 -9.39 -8.72 -3.18
N VAL A 45 -8.79 -7.54 -3.27
CA VAL A 45 -9.50 -6.29 -3.62
C VAL A 45 -8.94 -5.61 -4.86
N ALA A 46 -8.00 -6.25 -5.55
CA ALA A 46 -7.22 -5.69 -6.65
C ALA A 46 -6.45 -4.42 -6.25
N MET A 47 -5.60 -3.93 -7.17
CA MET A 47 -4.84 -2.70 -6.93
C MET A 47 -5.73 -1.47 -6.65
N PRO A 48 -6.90 -1.29 -7.31
CA PRO A 48 -7.79 -0.17 -6.98
C PRO A 48 -8.34 -0.21 -5.55
N GLY A 49 -8.63 -1.40 -5.02
CA GLY A 49 -9.05 -1.54 -3.62
C GLY A 49 -7.91 -1.23 -2.65
N PHE A 50 -6.72 -1.77 -2.91
CA PHE A 50 -5.53 -1.48 -2.10
C PHE A 50 -5.22 0.03 -2.00
N ASN A 51 -5.49 0.80 -3.05
CA ASN A 51 -5.29 2.26 -3.06
C ASN A 51 -6.11 3.00 -1.99
N ALA A 52 -7.10 2.36 -1.34
CA ALA A 52 -7.78 2.91 -0.17
C ALA A 52 -6.81 3.23 0.98
N VAL A 53 -5.64 2.61 1.04
CA VAL A 53 -4.58 2.93 2.03
C VAL A 53 -4.12 4.40 1.97
N TRP A 54 -4.38 5.10 0.87
CA TRP A 54 -4.00 6.50 0.67
C TRP A 54 -5.11 7.51 0.95
N THR A 55 -6.32 7.06 1.31
CA THR A 55 -7.47 7.95 1.48
C THR A 55 -7.49 8.65 2.83
N SER A 56 -6.97 8.02 3.89
CA SER A 56 -6.86 8.63 5.22
C SER A 56 -5.79 7.93 6.07
N PRO A 57 -5.32 8.56 7.17
CA PRO A 57 -4.46 7.89 8.14
C PRO A 57 -5.09 6.64 8.78
N GLU A 58 -6.42 6.58 8.82
CA GLU A 58 -7.17 5.48 9.42
C GLU A 58 -7.11 4.22 8.55
N THR A 59 -6.95 4.36 7.23
CA THR A 59 -6.83 3.21 6.32
C THR A 59 -5.42 2.62 6.26
N LEU A 60 -4.46 3.17 7.02
CA LEU A 60 -3.14 2.57 7.15
C LEU A 60 -3.23 1.19 7.84
N PRO A 61 -2.47 0.20 7.36
CA PRO A 61 -2.39 -1.09 8.03
C PRO A 61 -1.60 -0.98 9.33
N THR A 62 -2.14 -1.58 10.37
CA THR A 62 -1.46 -1.77 11.65
C THR A 62 -0.45 -2.93 11.56
N PRO A 63 0.50 -3.05 12.50
CA PRO A 63 1.44 -4.18 12.51
C PRO A 63 0.77 -5.55 12.56
N VAL A 64 -0.38 -5.65 13.24
CA VAL A 64 -1.17 -6.90 13.31
C VAL A 64 -1.78 -7.22 11.95
N GLU A 65 -2.28 -6.22 11.24
CA GLU A 65 -2.85 -6.36 9.90
C GLU A 65 -1.80 -6.64 8.82
N ILE A 66 -0.55 -6.23 9.02
CA ILE A 66 0.55 -6.62 8.12
C ILE A 66 0.79 -8.14 8.19
N ALA A 67 0.57 -8.76 9.35
CA ALA A 67 0.63 -10.20 9.51
C ALA A 67 -0.65 -10.91 9.02
N ASP A 68 -1.81 -10.23 9.08
CA ASP A 68 -3.11 -10.71 8.62
C ASP A 68 -3.76 -9.75 7.59
N PRO A 69 -3.50 -9.95 6.28
CA PRO A 69 -4.05 -9.10 5.22
C PRO A 69 -5.59 -9.11 5.16
N ASP A 70 -6.23 -10.21 5.60
CA ASP A 70 -7.68 -10.33 5.64
C ASP A 70 -8.30 -9.37 6.66
N ALA A 71 -7.62 -9.14 7.79
CA ALA A 71 -8.08 -8.21 8.81
C ALA A 71 -8.19 -6.78 8.27
N TRP A 72 -7.20 -6.33 7.50
CA TRP A 72 -7.23 -5.02 6.87
C TRP A 72 -8.37 -4.91 5.85
N VAL A 73 -8.49 -5.90 4.97
CA VAL A 73 -9.53 -5.92 3.93
C VAL A 73 -10.93 -5.86 4.57
N ARG A 74 -11.17 -6.63 5.62
CA ARG A 74 -12.46 -6.61 6.33
C ARG A 74 -12.77 -5.26 6.97
N ARG A 75 -11.75 -4.53 7.44
CA ARG A 75 -11.95 -3.22 8.08
C ARG A 75 -12.17 -2.10 7.07
N VAL A 76 -11.47 -2.15 5.93
CA VAL A 76 -11.46 -1.06 4.95
C VAL A 76 -12.49 -1.26 3.83
N HIS A 77 -12.85 -2.51 3.53
CA HIS A 77 -13.74 -2.86 2.42
C HIS A 77 -14.96 -3.72 2.81
N GLY A 78 -15.03 -4.21 4.05
CA GLY A 78 -16.23 -4.84 4.61
C GLY A 78 -17.16 -3.82 5.22
#